data_AF-A0A9P5HAT6-F1
#
_entry.id   AF-A0A9P5HAT6-F1
#
_cell.length_a   1.000
_cell.length_b   1.000
_cell.length_c   1.000
_cell.angle_alpha   90.00
_cell.angle_beta   90.00
_cell.angle_gamma   90.00
#
_symmetry.space_group_name_H-M   'P 1'
#
loop_
_entity.id
_entity.type
_entity.pdbx_description
1 polymer ?
#
loop_
_entity_poly.entity_id
_entity_poly.type
_entity_poly.pdbx_seq_one_letter_code
_entity_poly.pdbx_strand_id
1 'polypeptide(L)'
;MAFTDFIHAAVSKSLQFSGAAADKLLKDASHQSWLRAGLCLSGAFMAYSVNQTLNKNALNHGEKAVFDWSKEVVLVTGGSGGIGGETVQRLAAGGTTVVVLDLIPLTYPEAENIHYYQCNLTDYEQLHAVAAKIRQ
;
A
#
# COMPACT_ATOMS: atom_id res chain seq x y z
N MET A 1 18.15 -7.57 -73.02
CA MET A 1 17.64 -8.05 -71.71
C MET A 1 18.66 -7.97 -70.58
N ALA A 2 19.97 -8.14 -70.82
CA ALA A 2 20.96 -8.18 -69.72
C ALA A 2 21.24 -6.84 -68.97
N PHE A 3 21.02 -5.67 -69.58
CA PHE A 3 21.37 -4.38 -68.95
C PHE A 3 20.29 -3.86 -67.98
N THR A 4 19.01 -4.06 -68.31
CA THR A 4 17.87 -3.68 -67.46
C THR A 4 17.84 -4.48 -66.16
N ASP A 5 18.19 -5.77 -66.20
CA ASP A 5 18.19 -6.65 -65.02
C ASP A 5 19.31 -6.27 -64.03
N PHE A 6 20.45 -5.81 -64.55
CA PHE A 6 21.57 -5.34 -63.72
C PHE A 6 21.22 -4.06 -62.96
N ILE A 7 20.59 -3.08 -63.62
CA ILE A 7 20.16 -1.84 -62.98
C ILE A 7 19.08 -2.12 -61.92
N HIS A 8 18.12 -3.00 -62.21
CA HIS A 8 17.07 -3.35 -61.26
C HIS A 8 17.64 -4.07 -60.02
N ALA A 9 18.60 -4.98 -60.20
CA ALA A 9 19.29 -5.67 -59.11
C ALA A 9 20.13 -4.70 -58.25
N ALA A 10 20.83 -3.74 -58.87
CA ALA A 10 21.63 -2.75 -58.16
C ALA A 10 20.77 -1.79 -57.32
N VAL A 11 19.64 -1.33 -57.87
CA VAL A 11 18.68 -0.48 -57.15
C VAL A 11 18.00 -1.23 -56.00
N SER A 12 17.59 -2.48 -56.23
CA SER A 12 16.99 -3.32 -55.19
C SER A 12 17.95 -3.58 -54.02
N LYS A 13 19.22 -3.86 -54.31
CA LYS A 13 20.24 -4.13 -53.28
C LYS A 13 20.59 -2.88 -52.47
N SER A 14 20.60 -1.71 -53.10
CA SER A 14 20.78 -0.41 -52.41
C SER A 14 19.61 -0.09 -51.48
N LEU A 15 18.36 -0.30 -51.92
CA LEU A 15 17.17 -0.13 -51.09
C LEU A 15 17.13 -1.11 -49.90
N GLN A 16 17.51 -2.37 -50.12
CA GLN A 16 17.63 -3.37 -49.05
C GLN A 16 18.71 -3.01 -48.03
N PHE A 17 19.85 -2.47 -48.49
CA PHE A 17 20.94 -2.04 -47.60
C PHE A 17 20.54 -0.82 -46.75
N SER A 18 19.81 0.13 -47.34
CA SER A 18 19.25 1.29 -46.62
C SER A 18 18.21 0.89 -45.58
N GLY A 19 17.29 -0.03 -45.94
CA GLY A 19 16.27 -0.54 -45.01
C GLY A 19 16.86 -1.31 -43.82
N ALA A 20 17.82 -2.20 -44.07
CA ALA A 20 18.45 -2.98 -43.00
C ALA A 20 19.26 -2.11 -42.02
N ALA A 21 19.91 -1.06 -42.52
CA ALA A 21 20.62 -0.09 -41.69
C ALA A 21 19.64 0.75 -40.85
N ALA A 22 18.54 1.21 -41.45
CA ALA A 22 17.49 1.96 -40.75
C ALA A 22 16.84 1.12 -39.65
N ASP A 23 16.50 -0.14 -39.92
CA ASP A 23 15.90 -1.05 -38.94
C ASP A 23 16.84 -1.32 -37.76
N LYS A 24 18.16 -1.42 -38.02
CA LYS A 24 19.17 -1.59 -36.97
C LYS A 24 19.26 -0.34 -36.09
N LEU A 25 19.28 0.85 -36.68
CA LEU A 25 19.32 2.12 -35.96
C LEU A 25 18.05 2.33 -35.11
N LEU A 26 16.87 1.98 -35.63
CA LEU A 26 15.61 2.07 -34.89
C LEU A 26 15.56 1.06 -33.72
N LYS A 27 16.06 -0.16 -33.91
CA LYS A 27 16.18 -1.16 -32.83
C LYS A 27 17.16 -0.73 -31.75
N ASP A 28 18.31 -0.18 -32.11
CA ASP A 28 19.29 0.32 -31.14
C ASP A 28 18.76 1.55 -30.38
N ALA A 29 18.09 2.49 -31.07
CA ALA A 29 17.47 3.66 -30.45
C ALA A 29 16.31 3.30 -29.51
N SER A 30 15.48 2.32 -29.89
CA SER A 30 14.41 1.83 -29.02
C SER A 30 14.98 1.08 -27.82
N HIS A 31 15.95 0.17 -28.00
CA HIS A 31 16.62 -0.55 -26.91
C HIS A 31 17.27 0.42 -25.90
N GLN A 32 17.97 1.46 -26.37
CA GLN A 32 18.53 2.52 -25.51
C GLN A 32 17.44 3.27 -24.71
N SER A 33 16.27 3.47 -25.30
CA SER A 33 15.14 4.15 -24.66
C SER A 33 14.51 3.31 -23.55
N TRP A 34 14.37 2.00 -23.77
CA TRP A 34 13.90 1.06 -22.74
C TRP A 34 14.86 0.95 -21.56
N LEU A 35 16.17 0.94 -21.82
CA LEU A 35 17.19 0.95 -20.76
C LEU A 35 17.13 2.22 -19.91
N ARG A 36 16.99 3.39 -20.54
CA ARG A 36 16.85 4.67 -19.83
C ARG A 36 15.57 4.73 -19.00
N ALA A 37 14.45 4.26 -19.56
CA ALA A 37 13.18 4.20 -18.82
C ALA A 37 13.28 3.27 -17.60
N GLY A 38 13.88 2.08 -17.76
CA GLY A 38 14.12 1.15 -16.66
C GLY A 38 15.02 1.73 -15.56
N LEU A 39 16.06 2.46 -15.94
CA LEU A 39 16.94 3.16 -15.00
C LEU A 39 16.21 4.26 -14.23
N CYS A 40 15.39 5.07 -14.91
CA CYS A 40 14.59 6.11 -14.27
C CYS A 40 13.54 5.52 -13.30
N LEU A 41 12.86 4.44 -13.70
CA LEU A 41 11.85 3.78 -12.87
C LEU A 41 12.48 3.13 -11.62
N SER A 42 13.60 2.44 -11.78
CA SER A 42 14.33 1.86 -10.64
C SER A 42 14.88 2.95 -9.71
N GLY A 43 15.39 4.06 -10.26
CA GLY A 43 15.80 5.23 -9.49
C GLY A 43 14.64 5.85 -8.70
N ALA A 44 13.47 6.03 -9.33
CA ALA A 44 12.28 6.54 -8.68
C ALA A 44 11.76 5.58 -7.58
N PHE A 45 11.77 4.27 -7.83
CA PHE A 45 11.41 3.26 -6.83
C PHE A 45 12.37 3.26 -5.64
N MET A 46 13.67 3.39 -5.89
CA MET A 46 14.68 3.48 -4.84
C MET A 46 14.50 4.75 -4.00
N ALA A 47 14.32 5.90 -4.65
CA ALA A 47 14.05 7.16 -3.96
C ALA A 47 12.76 7.08 -3.12
N TYR A 48 11.69 6.49 -3.67
CA TYR A 48 10.44 6.24 -2.95
C TYR A 48 10.66 5.34 -1.73
N SER A 49 11.39 4.23 -1.88
CA SER A 49 11.64 3.25 -0.81
C SER A 49 12.48 3.85 0.33
N VAL A 50 13.52 4.63 -0.02
CA VAL A 50 14.33 5.36 0.97
C VAL A 50 13.47 6.39 1.69
N ASN A 51 12.70 7.20 0.97
CA ASN A 51 11.80 8.19 1.57
C ASN A 51 10.77 7.54 2.52
N GLN A 52 10.19 6.41 2.13
CA GLN A 52 9.23 5.69 2.96
C GLN A 52 9.89 5.15 4.23
N THR A 53 11.14 4.67 4.15
CA THR A 53 11.89 4.15 5.29
C THR A 53 12.30 5.27 6.26
N LEU A 54 12.80 6.39 5.74
CA LEU A 54 13.16 7.56 6.54
C LEU A 54 11.93 8.16 7.22
N ASN A 55 10.80 8.27 6.51
CA ASN A 55 9.55 8.73 7.11
C ASN A 55 9.07 7.81 8.23
N LYS A 56 9.13 6.49 8.03
CA LYS A 56 8.78 5.52 9.09
C LYS A 56 9.67 5.68 10.32
N ASN A 57 10.98 5.84 10.13
CA ASN A 57 11.91 6.02 11.24
C ASN A 57 11.73 7.38 11.94
N ALA A 58 11.44 8.45 11.19
CA ALA A 58 11.19 9.77 11.76
C ALA A 58 9.90 9.79 12.60
N LEU A 59 8.83 9.14 12.13
CA LEU A 59 7.56 9.09 12.86
C LEU A 59 7.62 8.20 14.10
N ASN A 60 8.42 7.13 14.06
CA ASN A 60 8.50 6.15 15.14
C ASN A 60 9.76 6.27 16.01
N HIS A 61 10.53 7.36 15.89
CA HIS A 61 11.84 7.53 16.54
C HIS A 61 12.81 6.34 16.35
N GLY A 62 12.70 5.60 15.24
CA GLY A 62 13.48 4.39 14.97
C GLY A 62 13.08 3.16 15.81
N GLU A 63 12.05 3.26 16.65
CA GLU A 63 11.57 2.17 17.50
C GLU A 63 10.44 1.41 16.82
N LYS A 64 10.48 0.08 16.92
CA LYS A 64 9.39 -0.79 16.44
C LYS A 64 8.52 -1.17 17.62
N ALA A 65 7.25 -0.81 17.59
CA ALA A 65 6.31 -1.25 18.61
C ALA A 65 6.12 -2.78 18.52
N VAL A 66 6.31 -3.46 19.65
CA VAL A 66 6.09 -4.89 19.83
C VAL A 66 4.98 -5.05 20.85
N PHE A 67 3.93 -5.78 20.50
CA PHE A 67 2.76 -5.99 21.34
C PHE A 67 2.57 -7.49 21.60
N ASP A 68 2.29 -7.84 22.85
CA ASP A 68 1.83 -9.17 23.23
C ASP A 68 0.30 -9.15 23.29
N TRP A 69 -0.33 -9.43 22.15
CA TRP A 69 -1.78 -9.38 21.97
C TRP A 69 -2.61 -10.23 22.94
N SER A 70 -1.98 -11.16 23.67
CA SER A 70 -2.62 -11.95 24.73
C SER A 70 -2.71 -11.22 26.08
N LYS A 71 -1.90 -10.18 26.26
CA LYS A 71 -1.82 -9.35 27.47
C LYS A 71 -2.34 -7.93 27.26
N GLU A 72 -2.42 -7.49 26.01
CA GLU A 72 -2.92 -6.16 25.67
C GLU A 72 -4.46 -6.09 25.70
N VAL A 73 -4.96 -4.90 26.06
CA VAL A 73 -6.38 -4.54 25.91
C VAL A 73 -6.47 -3.43 24.86
N VAL A 74 -7.25 -3.64 23.80
CA VAL A 74 -7.38 -2.67 22.71
C VAL A 74 -8.67 -1.87 22.87
N LEU A 75 -8.56 -0.55 22.95
CA LEU A 75 -9.68 0.36 22.98
C LEU A 75 -10.01 0.87 21.57
N VAL A 76 -11.25 0.68 21.11
CA VAL A 76 -11.71 1.16 19.80
C VAL A 76 -12.87 2.12 19.98
N THR A 77 -12.66 3.39 19.64
CA THR A 77 -13.73 4.38 19.53
C THR A 77 -14.40 4.29 18.16
N GLY A 78 -15.73 4.38 18.09
CA GLY A 78 -16.46 4.20 16.83
C GLY A 78 -16.47 2.74 16.36
N GLY A 79 -16.33 1.80 17.29
CA GLY A 79 -16.17 0.38 17.00
C GLY A 79 -17.49 -0.37 16.78
N SER A 80 -18.65 0.27 16.88
CA SER A 80 -19.94 -0.44 16.78
C SER A 80 -20.30 -0.88 15.37
N GLY A 81 -19.66 -0.32 14.32
CA GLY A 81 -19.93 -0.70 12.93
C GLY A 81 -18.89 -0.17 11.94
N GLY A 82 -19.13 -0.39 10.65
CA GLY A 82 -18.24 0.05 9.57
C GLY A 82 -16.80 -0.47 9.72
N ILE A 83 -15.82 0.42 9.49
CA ILE A 83 -14.39 0.07 9.61
C ILE A 83 -14.02 -0.26 11.05
N GLY A 84 -14.57 0.47 12.03
CA GLY A 84 -14.33 0.21 13.45
C GLY A 84 -14.82 -1.17 13.87
N GLY A 85 -16.04 -1.53 13.45
CA GLY A 85 -16.63 -2.85 13.73
C GLY A 85 -15.88 -4.01 13.07
N GLU A 86 -15.43 -3.86 11.84
CA GLU A 86 -14.57 -4.85 11.18
C GLU A 86 -13.21 -4.99 11.90
N THR A 87 -12.67 -3.88 12.40
CA THR A 87 -11.41 -3.88 13.16
C THR A 87 -11.58 -4.63 14.48
N VAL A 88 -12.66 -4.34 15.23
CA VAL A 88 -12.97 -5.03 16.50
C VAL A 88 -13.13 -6.53 16.27
N GLN A 89 -13.92 -6.93 15.27
CA GLN A 89 -14.15 -8.34 14.98
C GLN A 89 -12.85 -9.08 14.61
N ARG A 90 -11.97 -8.45 13.83
CA ARG A 90 -10.66 -9.05 13.46
C ARG A 90 -9.72 -9.19 14.66
N LEU A 91 -9.67 -8.18 15.52
CA LEU A 91 -8.86 -8.22 16.74
C LEU A 91 -9.39 -9.27 17.72
N ALA A 92 -10.72 -9.31 17.91
CA ALA A 92 -11.36 -10.27 18.78
C ALA A 92 -11.20 -11.71 18.27
N ALA A 93 -11.28 -11.95 16.96
CA ALA A 93 -11.00 -13.25 16.36
C ALA A 93 -9.56 -13.72 16.57
N GLY A 94 -8.62 -12.79 16.78
CA GLY A 94 -7.24 -13.06 17.17
C GLY A 94 -7.04 -13.40 18.65
N GLY A 95 -8.11 -13.38 19.45
CA GLY A 95 -8.07 -13.67 20.89
C GLY A 95 -7.71 -12.49 21.78
N THR A 96 -7.57 -11.28 21.22
CA THR A 96 -7.29 -10.06 22.00
C THR A 96 -8.54 -9.54 22.68
N THR A 97 -8.40 -9.01 23.90
CA THR A 97 -9.49 -8.32 24.58
C THR A 97 -9.69 -6.94 23.95
N VAL A 98 -10.91 -6.67 23.48
CA VAL A 98 -11.26 -5.42 22.82
C VAL A 98 -12.37 -4.71 23.59
N VAL A 99 -12.16 -3.43 23.88
CA VAL A 99 -13.15 -2.55 24.49
C VAL A 99 -13.65 -1.58 23.43
N VAL A 100 -14.96 -1.51 23.24
CA VAL A 100 -15.61 -0.65 22.26
C VAL A 100 -16.26 0.53 22.97
N LEU A 101 -15.88 1.76 22.59
CA LEU A 101 -16.63 2.98 22.93
C LEU A 101 -17.34 3.50 21.69
N ASP A 102 -18.66 3.64 21.77
CA ASP A 102 -19.43 4.24 20.69
C ASP A 102 -20.71 4.89 21.22
N LEU A 103 -21.32 5.74 20.39
CA LEU A 103 -22.64 6.32 20.62
C LEU A 103 -23.76 5.34 20.29
N ILE A 104 -23.57 4.50 19.27
CA ILE A 104 -24.57 3.56 18.75
C ILE A 104 -24.30 2.13 19.24
N PRO A 105 -25.34 1.30 19.40
CA PRO A 105 -25.16 -0.12 19.77
C PRO A 105 -24.37 -0.88 18.70
N LEU A 106 -23.71 -1.97 19.11
CA LEU A 106 -22.99 -2.87 18.21
C LEU A 106 -23.91 -3.39 17.09
N THR A 107 -23.40 -3.39 15.86
CA THR A 107 -24.12 -3.96 14.69
C THR A 107 -23.76 -5.42 14.44
N TYR A 108 -22.97 -6.03 15.31
CA TYR A 108 -22.47 -7.41 15.20
C TYR A 108 -22.59 -8.13 16.55
N PRO A 109 -22.52 -9.47 16.58
CA PRO A 109 -22.68 -10.24 17.80
C PRO A 109 -21.60 -9.91 18.82
N GLU A 110 -21.99 -9.83 20.10
CA GLU A 110 -21.03 -9.76 21.20
C GLU A 110 -20.24 -11.06 21.30
N ALA A 111 -18.94 -10.96 21.55
CA ALA A 111 -18.06 -12.07 21.87
C ALA A 111 -17.53 -11.90 23.30
N GLU A 112 -17.07 -12.98 23.92
CA GLU A 112 -16.61 -12.98 25.32
C GLU A 112 -15.49 -11.96 25.58
N ASN A 113 -14.62 -11.75 24.59
CA ASN A 113 -13.50 -10.82 24.64
C ASN A 113 -13.83 -9.43 24.05
N ILE A 114 -15.11 -9.10 23.83
CA ILE A 114 -15.56 -7.78 23.38
C ILE A 114 -16.40 -7.13 24.49
N HIS A 115 -15.95 -5.99 24.98
CA HIS A 115 -16.64 -5.22 26.01
C HIS A 115 -17.14 -3.89 25.45
N TYR A 116 -18.46 -3.72 25.33
CA TYR A 116 -19.06 -2.51 24.78
C TYR A 116 -19.50 -1.53 25.88
N TYR A 117 -19.18 -0.24 25.68
CA TYR A 117 -19.66 0.86 26.49
C TYR A 117 -20.25 1.94 25.60
N GLN A 118 -21.53 2.23 25.81
CA GLN A 118 -22.15 3.38 25.19
C GLN A 118 -21.59 4.66 25.81
N CYS A 119 -20.94 5.49 25.02
CA CYS A 119 -20.30 6.73 25.48
C CYS A 119 -20.33 7.80 24.39
N ASN A 120 -20.86 8.97 24.75
CA ASN A 120 -20.68 10.19 24.00
C ASN A 120 -19.33 10.80 24.35
N LEU A 121 -18.39 10.78 23.41
CA LEU A 121 -17.05 11.33 23.61
C LEU A 121 -17.03 12.86 23.78
N THR A 122 -18.14 13.55 23.49
CA THR A 122 -18.28 15.00 23.72
C THR A 122 -18.73 15.35 25.15
N ASP A 123 -19.21 14.37 25.92
CA ASP A 123 -19.56 14.52 27.33
C ASP A 123 -18.39 14.08 28.21
N TYR A 124 -17.70 15.05 28.80
CA TYR A 124 -16.50 14.81 29.60
C TYR A 124 -16.78 14.00 30.87
N GLU A 125 -17.92 14.24 31.53
CA GLU A 125 -18.29 13.55 32.78
C GLU A 125 -18.60 12.07 32.48
N GLN A 126 -19.37 11.83 31.41
CA GLN A 126 -19.68 10.47 30.96
C GLN A 126 -18.40 9.72 30.54
N LEU A 127 -17.53 10.36 29.76
CA LEU A 127 -16.25 9.78 29.34
C LEU A 127 -15.38 9.41 30.54
N HIS A 128 -15.29 10.28 31.55
CA HIS A 128 -14.51 10.03 32.75
C HIS A 128 -15.06 8.85 33.56
N ALA A 129 -16.39 8.75 33.68
CA ALA A 129 -17.04 7.62 34.35
C ALA A 129 -16.81 6.29 33.63
N VAL A 130 -16.88 6.25 32.29
CA VAL A 130 -16.59 5.05 31.51
C VAL A 130 -15.11 4.68 31.59
N ALA A 131 -14.21 5.66 31.51
CA ALA A 131 -12.77 5.43 31.66
C ALA A 131 -12.39 4.90 33.05
N ALA A 132 -13.13 5.25 34.10
CA ALA A 132 -12.94 4.66 35.43
C ALA A 132 -13.35 3.18 35.46
N LYS A 133 -14.44 2.81 34.78
CA LYS A 133 -14.91 1.42 34.68
C LYS A 133 -13.93 0.52 33.93
N ILE A 134 -13.33 1.02 32.85
CA ILE A 134 -12.39 0.25 32.01
C ILE A 134 -11.07 -0.05 32.75
N ARG A 135 -10.69 0.79 33.73
CA ARG A 135 -9.44 0.62 34.50
C ARG A 135 -9.53 -0.39 35.64
N GLN A 136 -10.73 -0.80 36.04
CA GLN A 136 -10.95 -1.77 37.13
C GLN A 136 -10.86 -3.20 36.61
#